data_AF-A0A847WWT6-F1
#
_entry.id   AF-A0A847WWT6-F1
#
_cell.length_a   1.000
_cell.length_b   1.000
_cell.length_c   1.000
_cell.angle_alpha   90.00
_cell.angle_beta   90.00
_cell.angle_gamma   90.00
#
_symmetry.space_group_name_H-M   'P 1'
#
loop_
_entity.id
_entity.type
_entity.pdbx_description
1 polymer ?
#
loop_
_entity_poly.entity_id
_entity_poly.type
_entity_poly.pdbx_seq_one_letter_code
_entity_poly.pdbx_strand_id
1 'polypeptide(L)'
;MKKIVLTSLFAIGLSSAALAQAATDFASVDTDANGSISLEEAQVAWPDLTEEAYTAADTDGNGELSVEEYDALVAASAAPAQ
;
A
#
# COMPACT_ATOMS: atom_id res chain seq x y z
N MET A 1 -26.27 9.59 -30.35
CA MET A 1 -25.02 10.39 -30.30
C MET A 1 -24.93 11.07 -28.94
N LYS A 2 -23.81 10.86 -28.24
CA LYS A 2 -23.24 11.58 -27.07
C LYS A 2 -24.19 12.13 -25.99
N LYS A 3 -24.05 11.58 -24.77
CA LYS A 3 -24.31 12.29 -23.52
C LYS A 3 -23.05 12.17 -22.67
N ILE A 4 -22.35 13.29 -22.59
CA ILE A 4 -21.19 13.53 -21.73
C ILE A 4 -21.73 13.88 -20.34
N VAL A 5 -20.84 13.86 -19.35
CA VAL A 5 -20.90 14.46 -18.01
C VAL A 5 -21.20 13.46 -16.89
N LEU A 6 -20.13 12.96 -16.28
CA LEU A 6 -20.11 12.58 -14.87
C LEU A 6 -18.94 13.30 -14.20
N THR A 7 -19.19 14.53 -13.79
CA THR A 7 -18.39 15.29 -12.83
C THR A 7 -18.81 14.91 -11.41
N SER A 8 -17.91 14.33 -10.64
CA SER A 8 -17.84 14.39 -9.16
C SER A 8 -16.44 13.91 -8.78
N LEU A 9 -15.49 14.83 -8.60
CA LEU A 9 -15.16 15.39 -7.29
C LEU A 9 -14.58 14.33 -6.34
N PHE A 10 -13.27 14.10 -6.48
CA PHE A 10 -12.46 13.72 -5.33
C PHE A 10 -11.23 14.63 -5.31
N ALA A 11 -11.46 15.88 -4.90
CA ALA A 11 -10.40 16.70 -4.38
C ALA A 11 -10.19 16.30 -2.93
N ILE A 12 -9.28 15.36 -2.69
CA ILE A 12 -8.58 15.31 -1.42
C ILE A 12 -7.10 15.52 -1.75
N GLY A 13 -6.69 16.79 -1.63
CA GLY A 13 -5.28 17.09 -1.45
C GLY A 13 -4.86 16.59 -0.07
N LEU A 14 -4.22 15.41 -0.01
CA LEU A 14 -3.33 15.07 1.09
C LEU A 14 -1.92 15.53 0.69
N SER A 15 -1.68 16.83 0.81
CA SER A 15 -0.33 17.31 1.10
C SER A 15 -0.06 17.05 2.58
N SER A 16 0.19 15.79 2.94
CA SER A 16 0.85 15.44 4.19
C SER A 16 2.24 14.95 3.83
N ALA A 17 3.19 15.81 4.18
CA ALA A 17 4.61 15.60 4.08
C ALA A 17 5.03 14.17 4.46
N ALA A 18 5.85 13.59 3.59
CA ALA A 18 6.97 12.70 3.89
C ALA A 18 7.00 12.16 5.34
N LEU A 19 6.28 11.08 5.60
CA LEU A 19 6.57 10.21 6.73
C LEU A 19 7.55 9.13 6.27
N ALA A 20 8.75 9.56 5.86
CA ALA A 20 9.89 8.69 5.57
C ALA A 20 10.55 8.19 6.87
N GLN A 21 9.76 7.81 7.86
CA GLN A 21 10.24 7.39 9.16
C GLN A 21 9.71 6.00 9.49
N ALA A 22 10.60 5.03 9.27
CA ALA A 22 10.60 3.66 9.80
C ALA A 22 9.68 2.63 9.13
N ALA A 23 9.29 2.83 7.88
CA ALA A 23 8.85 1.73 7.05
C ALA A 23 10.09 1.06 6.45
N THR A 24 10.14 -0.27 6.44
CA THR A 24 11.03 -1.01 5.54
C THR A 24 10.90 -0.36 4.15
N ASP A 25 12.00 -0.01 3.51
CA ASP A 25 11.90 0.65 2.21
C ASP A 25 11.22 -0.33 1.25
N PHE A 26 10.16 0.07 0.55
CA PHE A 26 9.43 -0.81 -0.36
C PHE A 26 10.41 -1.50 -1.32
N ALA A 27 11.38 -0.75 -1.84
CA ALA A 27 12.42 -1.26 -2.74
C ALA A 27 13.45 -2.20 -2.06
N SER A 28 13.45 -2.28 -0.72
CA SER A 28 14.22 -3.29 0.01
C SER A 28 13.46 -4.60 0.19
N VAL A 29 12.13 -4.57 0.10
CA VAL A 29 11.26 -5.75 0.19
C VAL A 29 10.97 -6.31 -1.20
N ASP A 30 10.68 -5.44 -2.16
CA ASP A 30 10.54 -5.74 -3.59
C ASP A 30 11.92 -6.05 -4.18
N THR A 31 12.34 -7.31 -4.05
CA THR A 31 13.66 -7.79 -4.45
C THR A 31 13.78 -8.03 -5.95
N ASP A 32 12.66 -8.32 -6.61
CA ASP A 32 12.60 -8.48 -8.05
C ASP A 32 12.30 -7.16 -8.80
N ALA A 33 12.03 -6.08 -8.05
CA ALA A 33 11.74 -4.74 -8.55
C ALA A 33 10.54 -4.72 -9.52
N ASN A 34 9.56 -5.58 -9.29
CA ASN A 34 8.38 -5.70 -10.15
C ASN A 34 7.33 -4.60 -9.86
N GLY A 35 7.49 -3.86 -8.76
CA GLY A 35 6.57 -2.80 -8.32
C GLY A 35 5.43 -3.28 -7.43
N SER A 36 5.52 -4.50 -6.91
CA SER A 36 4.60 -5.14 -5.97
C SER A 36 5.41 -6.01 -5.00
N ILE A 37 4.90 -6.24 -3.80
CA ILE A 37 5.53 -7.13 -2.82
C ILE A 37 4.72 -8.41 -2.78
N SER A 38 5.34 -9.53 -3.15
CA SER A 38 4.75 -10.85 -3.00
C SER A 38 4.74 -11.32 -1.53
N LEU A 39 3.92 -12.32 -1.20
CA LEU A 39 3.87 -12.87 0.15
C LEU A 39 5.22 -13.42 0.62
N GLU A 40 5.97 -14.07 -0.28
CA GLU A 40 7.32 -14.55 0.03
C GLU A 40 8.27 -13.40 0.37
N GLU A 41 8.24 -12.31 -0.38
CA GLU A 41 9.05 -11.11 -0.10
C GLU A 41 8.63 -10.43 1.21
N ALA A 42 7.33 -10.33 1.43
CA ALA A 42 6.78 -9.80 2.66
C ALA A 42 7.19 -10.65 3.88
N GLN A 43 7.22 -11.98 3.77
CA GLN A 43 7.69 -12.88 4.82
C GLN A 43 9.20 -12.82 5.03
N VAL A 44 9.98 -12.53 3.99
CA VAL A 44 11.43 -12.31 4.11
C VAL A 44 11.71 -11.03 4.90
N ALA A 45 10.96 -9.97 4.64
CA ALA A 45 11.07 -8.71 5.39
C ALA A 45 10.45 -8.81 6.79
N TRP A 46 9.35 -9.54 6.92
CA TRP A 46 8.57 -9.71 8.14
C TRP A 46 8.21 -11.18 8.36
N PRO A 47 9.07 -11.95 9.05
CA PRO A 47 8.81 -13.35 9.34
C PRO A 47 7.58 -13.58 10.24
N ASP A 48 7.12 -12.55 10.94
CA ASP A 48 5.91 -12.56 11.76
C ASP A 48 4.63 -12.14 10.99
N LEU A 49 4.76 -11.80 9.70
CA LEU A 49 3.62 -11.44 8.86
C LEU A 49 2.79 -12.69 8.55
N THR A 50 1.52 -12.66 8.96
CA THR A 50 0.56 -13.71 8.63
C THR A 50 -0.11 -13.44 7.29
N GLU A 51 -0.54 -14.51 6.60
CA GLU A 51 -1.40 -14.39 5.41
C GLU A 51 -2.61 -13.50 5.68
N GLU A 52 -3.25 -13.61 6.85
CA GLU A 52 -4.42 -12.77 7.18
C GLU A 52 -4.08 -11.27 7.23
N ALA A 53 -2.91 -10.90 7.78
CA ALA A 53 -2.47 -9.51 7.83
C ALA A 53 -2.08 -9.01 6.43
N TYR A 54 -1.47 -9.88 5.62
CA TYR A 54 -1.14 -9.60 4.24
C TYR A 54 -2.40 -9.40 3.37
N THR A 55 -3.35 -10.33 3.44
CA THR A 55 -4.65 -10.23 2.76
C THR A 55 -5.47 -9.04 3.26
N ALA A 56 -5.29 -8.60 4.50
CA ALA A 56 -5.93 -7.37 4.99
C ALA A 56 -5.33 -6.10 4.36
N ALA A 57 -4.08 -6.15 3.91
CA ALA A 57 -3.43 -5.06 3.19
C ALA A 57 -3.72 -5.12 1.67
N ASP A 58 -3.80 -6.32 1.11
CA ASP A 58 -4.16 -6.62 -0.28
C ASP A 58 -5.66 -6.33 -0.49
N THR A 59 -5.94 -5.11 -0.92
CA THR A 59 -7.31 -4.60 -1.02
C THR A 59 -7.94 -4.97 -2.37
N ASP A 60 -7.12 -5.20 -3.39
CA ASP A 60 -7.59 -5.64 -4.71
C ASP A 60 -7.73 -7.17 -4.82
N GLY A 61 -7.11 -7.92 -3.89
CA GLY A 61 -7.19 -9.37 -3.77
C GLY A 61 -6.40 -10.11 -4.84
N ASN A 62 -5.34 -9.49 -5.38
CA ASN A 62 -4.52 -10.08 -6.43
C ASN A 62 -3.43 -11.03 -5.88
N GLY A 63 -3.17 -11.00 -4.56
CA GLY A 63 -2.14 -11.79 -3.88
C GLY A 63 -0.78 -11.09 -3.74
N GLU A 64 -0.67 -9.82 -4.09
CA GLU A 64 0.53 -8.98 -4.19
C GLU A 64 0.25 -7.57 -3.64
N LEU A 65 1.13 -7.01 -2.80
CA LEU A 65 0.94 -5.64 -2.30
C LEU A 65 1.57 -4.63 -3.25
N SER A 66 0.74 -3.88 -3.94
CA SER A 66 1.21 -2.76 -4.78
C SER A 66 1.88 -1.68 -3.92
N VAL A 67 2.73 -0.84 -4.51
CA VAL A 67 3.31 0.33 -3.82
C VAL A 67 2.25 1.17 -3.12
N GLU A 68 1.10 1.37 -3.77
CA GLU A 68 -0.03 2.14 -3.21
C GLU A 68 -0.67 1.45 -1.99
N GLU A 69 -0.80 0.14 -2.00
CA GLU A 69 -1.37 -0.65 -0.89
C GLU A 69 -0.41 -0.75 0.28
N TYR A 70 0.87 -0.90 -0.02
CA TYR A 70 1.94 -0.83 0.96
C TYR A 70 1.99 0.54 1.65
N ASP A 71 1.95 1.63 0.87
CA ASP A 71 1.94 2.98 1.43
C ASP A 71 0.68 3.22 2.25
N ALA A 72 -0.48 2.71 1.81
CA ALA A 72 -1.72 2.76 2.57
C ALA A 72 -1.64 1.96 3.89
N LEU A 73 -1.02 0.78 3.89
CA LEU A 73 -0.80 -0.05 5.08
C LEU A 73 0.13 0.63 6.09
N VAL A 74 1.24 1.20 5.60
CA VAL A 74 2.18 1.96 6.41
C VAL A 74 1.53 3.25 6.92
N ALA A 75 0.78 3.96 6.09
CA ALA A 75 0.07 5.17 6.51
C ALA A 75 -1.04 4.86 7.53
N ALA A 76 -1.75 3.75 7.38
CA ALA A 76 -2.77 3.30 8.34
C ALA A 76 -2.16 2.87 9.67
N SER A 77 -0.97 2.27 9.66
CA SER A 77 -0.24 1.88 10.87
C SER A 77 0.54 3.04 11.52
N ALA A 78 0.96 4.03 10.72
CA ALA A 78 1.63 5.25 11.16
C ALA A 78 0.67 6.41 11.48
N ALA A 79 -0.64 6.23 11.30
CA ALA A 79 -1.65 7.07 11.91
C ALA A 79 -1.85 6.61 13.37
N PRO A 80 -1.18 7.24 14.37
CA PRO A 80 -1.67 7.11 15.73
C PRO A 80 -3.08 7.71 15.77
N ALA A 81 -3.89 7.13 16.65
CA ALA A 81 -5.21 7.59 17.06
C ALA A 81 -5.45 9.11 16.89
N GLN A 82 -6.68 9.42 16.46
CA GLN A 82 -7.32 10.72 16.65
C GLN A 82 -6.97 11.41 17.98
#